data_AF-A0AAD7RMD2-F1
#
_entry.id   AF-A0AAD7RMD2-F1
#
_cell.length_a   1.000
_cell.length_b   1.000
_cell.length_c   1.000
_cell.angle_alpha   90.00
_cell.angle_beta   90.00
_cell.angle_gamma   90.00
#
_symmetry.space_group_name_H-M   'P 1'
#
loop_
_entity.id
_entity.type
_entity.pdbx_description
1 polymer ?
#
loop_
_entity_poly.entity_id
_entity_poly.type
_entity_poly.pdbx_seq_one_letter_code
_entity_poly.pdbx_strand_id
1 'polypeptide(L)'
;MNFKPQKSRSLSLRKGERNDRVTFTIGREDIPRIVDQPIRSLGRLYTSRLSDKDMGKTILQQLSEGLSKIDSSQLPGKHKVWCYHFTLYPRVMWPLKLCEVTSSARWRQKPTPSSANGWVCHVVSQQLAYTDRTHSNYP
;
A
#
# COMPACT_ATOMS: atom_id res chain seq x y z
N MET A 1 8.72 -8.99 18.74
CA MET A 1 8.38 -9.21 17.32
C MET A 1 9.66 -9.47 16.54
N ASN A 2 9.72 -10.53 15.73
CA ASN A 2 10.85 -10.80 14.84
C ASN A 2 10.58 -10.22 13.44
N PHE A 3 11.39 -9.25 13.04
CA PHE A 3 11.29 -8.62 11.73
C PHE A 3 11.87 -9.53 10.64
N LYS A 4 11.19 -9.63 9.50
CA LYS A 4 11.65 -10.42 8.35
C LYS A 4 12.16 -9.48 7.26
N PRO A 5 13.49 -9.34 7.07
CA PRO A 5 14.09 -8.42 6.09
C PRO A 5 13.60 -8.71 4.68
N GLN A 6 13.54 -9.99 4.29
CA GLN A 6 13.09 -10.43 2.97
C GLN A 6 11.64 -10.07 2.63
N LYS A 7 10.77 -9.85 3.64
CA LYS A 7 9.36 -9.44 3.44
C LYS A 7 9.15 -7.93 3.46
N SER A 8 10.20 -7.16 3.68
CA SER A 8 10.12 -5.71 3.84
C SER A 8 10.88 -4.99 2.75
N ARG A 9 10.45 -3.80 2.37
CA ARG A 9 11.21 -2.96 1.43
C ARG A 9 11.55 -1.62 2.06
N SER A 10 12.76 -1.18 1.77
CA SER A 10 13.27 0.11 2.23
C SER A 10 13.16 1.17 1.15
N LEU A 11 12.86 2.40 1.60
CA LEU A 11 12.90 3.61 0.79
C LEU A 11 13.42 4.77 1.65
N SER A 12 14.47 5.42 1.15
CA SER A 12 15.09 6.58 1.80
C SER A 12 14.72 7.87 1.07
N LEU A 13 14.20 8.84 1.81
CA LEU A 13 13.87 10.17 1.30
C LEU A 13 14.70 11.21 2.06
N ARG A 14 15.34 12.12 1.32
CA ARG A 14 16.07 13.27 1.86
C ARG A 14 15.62 14.53 1.13
N LYS A 15 15.07 15.50 1.87
CA LYS A 15 14.52 16.76 1.30
C LYS A 15 13.49 16.54 0.18
N GLY A 16 12.69 15.47 0.27
CA GLY A 16 11.69 15.14 -0.75
C GLY A 16 12.25 14.39 -1.97
N GLU A 17 13.56 14.24 -2.08
CA GLU A 17 14.20 13.46 -3.13
C GLU A 17 14.56 12.06 -2.64
N ARG A 18 14.47 11.10 -3.54
CA ARG A 18 14.82 9.71 -3.27
C ARG A 18 16.33 9.55 -3.21
N ASN A 19 16.83 8.88 -2.17
CA ASN A 19 18.25 8.55 -2.03
C ASN A 19 18.45 7.03 -2.07
N ASP A 20 18.82 6.51 -3.24
CA ASP A 20 18.98 5.07 -3.47
C ASP A 20 20.29 4.50 -2.92
N ARG A 21 21.19 5.34 -2.41
CA ARG A 21 22.51 4.92 -1.89
C ARG A 21 22.46 4.35 -0.48
N VAL A 22 21.37 4.56 0.23
CA VAL A 22 21.21 4.13 1.62
C VAL A 22 20.61 2.74 1.66
N THR A 23 21.32 1.79 2.27
CA THR A 23 20.83 0.45 2.58
C THR A 23 20.51 0.36 4.07
N PHE A 24 19.52 -0.45 4.40
CA PHE A 24 19.11 -0.70 5.79
C PHE A 24 19.39 -2.15 6.12
N THR A 25 19.98 -2.37 7.30
CA THR A 25 20.34 -3.69 7.78
C THR A 25 19.61 -3.95 9.09
N ILE A 26 19.07 -5.16 9.25
CA ILE A 26 18.49 -5.62 10.51
C ILE A 26 19.21 -6.92 10.89
N GLY A 27 19.97 -6.88 11.99
CA GLY A 27 20.86 -7.98 12.35
C GLY A 27 22.02 -8.10 11.37
N ARG A 28 22.05 -9.19 10.59
CA ARG A 28 23.06 -9.48 9.55
C ARG A 28 22.49 -9.53 8.13
N GLU A 29 21.21 -9.21 7.97
CA GLU A 29 20.53 -9.27 6.67
C GLU A 29 20.15 -7.86 6.19
N ASP A 30 20.37 -7.63 4.90
CA ASP A 30 20.02 -6.40 4.21
C ASP A 30 18.53 -6.40 3.83
N ILE A 31 17.85 -5.29 4.09
CA ILE A 31 16.48 -5.09 3.62
C ILE A 31 16.56 -4.64 2.15
N PRO A 32 16.02 -5.45 1.20
CA PRO A 32 16.03 -5.09 -0.20
C PRO A 32 15.28 -3.77 -0.44
N ARG A 33 15.78 -2.99 -1.39
CA ARG A 33 15.22 -1.68 -1.72
C ARG A 33 13.97 -1.85 -2.58
N ILE A 34 13.04 -0.91 -2.46
CA ILE A 34 11.83 -0.88 -3.30
C ILE A 34 12.14 -0.62 -4.78
N VAL A 35 13.31 -0.04 -5.06
CA VAL A 35 13.79 0.21 -6.43
C VAL A 35 14.18 -1.08 -7.13
N ASP A 36 14.91 -1.95 -6.43
CA ASP A 36 15.36 -3.23 -6.99
C ASP A 36 14.20 -4.22 -7.04
N GLN A 37 13.40 -4.27 -5.97
CA GLN A 37 12.32 -5.23 -5.84
C GLN A 37 11.05 -4.55 -5.33
N PRO A 38 10.14 -4.15 -6.25
CA PRO A 38 8.87 -3.56 -5.85
C PRO A 38 8.02 -4.58 -5.09
N ILE A 39 7.17 -4.08 -4.19
CA ILE A 39 6.38 -4.92 -3.29
C ILE A 39 4.89 -4.69 -3.50
N ARG A 40 4.10 -5.77 -3.53
CA ARG A 40 2.64 -5.71 -3.52
C ARG A 40 2.13 -5.84 -2.09
N SER A 41 1.27 -4.94 -1.64
CA SER A 41 0.60 -5.04 -0.34
C SER A 41 -0.82 -4.49 -0.45
N LEU A 42 -1.79 -5.23 0.12
CA LEU A 42 -3.21 -4.88 0.12
C LEU A 42 -3.82 -4.59 -1.27
N GLY A 43 -3.28 -5.26 -2.31
CA GLY A 43 -3.69 -5.04 -3.70
C GLY A 43 -3.03 -3.85 -4.40
N ARG A 44 -2.15 -3.10 -3.71
CA ARG A 44 -1.36 -1.99 -4.29
C ARG A 44 0.08 -2.41 -4.54
N LEU A 45 0.59 -2.07 -5.72
CA LEU A 45 2.01 -2.21 -6.05
C LEU A 45 2.74 -0.93 -5.64
N TYR A 46 3.69 -1.05 -4.72
CA TYR A 46 4.56 0.04 -4.31
C TYR A 46 5.81 0.02 -5.16
N THR A 47 5.94 1.06 -5.99
CA THR A 47 7.11 1.28 -6.84
C THR A 47 7.92 2.46 -6.30
N SER A 48 9.16 2.56 -6.77
CA SER A 48 10.10 3.61 -6.39
C SER A 48 9.67 5.03 -6.76
N ARG A 49 8.62 5.18 -7.60
CA ARG A 49 8.06 6.47 -8.00
C ARG A 49 7.09 7.06 -6.97
N LEU A 50 6.61 6.25 -6.01
CA LEU A 50 5.59 6.63 -5.00
C LEU A 50 4.37 7.37 -5.60
N SER A 51 4.08 7.15 -6.89
CA SER A 51 3.06 7.90 -7.60
C SER A 51 1.78 7.08 -7.72
N ASP A 52 0.65 7.72 -7.45
CA ASP A 52 -0.67 7.09 -7.56
C ASP A 52 -1.24 7.15 -8.99
N LYS A 53 -0.52 7.77 -9.93
CA LYS A 53 -0.96 7.88 -11.34
C LYS A 53 -1.16 6.51 -11.99
N ASP A 54 -0.29 5.55 -11.69
CA ASP A 54 -0.36 4.20 -12.27
C ASP A 54 -1.55 3.40 -11.70
N MET A 55 -1.87 3.64 -10.42
CA MET A 55 -3.04 3.05 -9.78
C MET A 55 -4.34 3.64 -10.35
N GLY A 56 -4.41 4.96 -10.56
CA GLY A 56 -5.54 5.60 -11.23
C GLY A 56 -5.83 4.99 -12.61
N LYS A 57 -4.80 4.78 -13.42
CA LYS A 57 -4.93 4.11 -14.73
C LYS A 57 -5.46 2.67 -14.59
N THR A 58 -4.93 1.91 -13.63
CA THR A 58 -5.36 0.53 -13.36
C THR A 58 -6.84 0.48 -12.97
N ILE A 59 -7.29 1.40 -12.11
CA ILE A 59 -8.68 1.49 -11.66
C ILE A 59 -9.60 1.85 -12.83
N LEU A 60 -9.20 2.82 -13.66
CA LEU A 60 -9.98 3.20 -14.85
C LEU A 60 -10.11 2.04 -15.84
N GLN A 61 -9.04 1.28 -16.06
CA GLN A 61 -9.07 0.09 -16.90
C GLN A 61 -10.01 -0.97 -16.33
N GLN A 62 -9.90 -1.28 -15.02
CA GLN A 62 -10.79 -2.21 -14.35
C GLN A 62 -12.26 -1.80 -14.42
N LEU A 63 -12.53 -0.49 -14.28
CA LEU A 63 -13.87 0.06 -14.42
C LEU A 63 -14.38 -0.13 -15.85
N SER A 64 -13.62 0.27 -16.86
CA SER A 64 -13.98 0.14 -18.27
C SER A 64 -14.25 -1.32 -18.67
N GLU A 65 -13.36 -2.23 -18.30
CA GLU A 65 -13.51 -3.67 -18.56
C GLU A 65 -14.72 -4.26 -17.82
N GLY A 66 -14.94 -3.84 -16.58
CA GLY A 66 -16.08 -4.26 -15.78
C GLY A 66 -17.40 -3.78 -16.36
N LEU A 67 -17.47 -2.51 -16.79
CA LEU A 67 -18.65 -1.95 -17.44
C LEU A 67 -18.95 -2.68 -18.74
N SER A 68 -17.94 -2.91 -19.58
CA SER A 68 -18.07 -3.63 -20.85
C SER A 68 -18.57 -5.05 -20.66
N LYS A 69 -18.08 -5.78 -19.64
CA LYS A 69 -18.53 -7.15 -19.32
C LYS A 69 -19.97 -7.21 -18.83
N ILE A 70 -20.40 -6.24 -18.03
CA ILE A 70 -21.80 -6.18 -17.56
C ILE A 70 -22.72 -5.84 -18.73
N ASP A 71 -22.29 -4.93 -19.61
CA ASP A 71 -23.08 -4.56 -20.77
C ASP A 71 -23.21 -5.70 -21.78
N SER A 72 -22.11 -6.43 -22.06
CA SER A 72 -22.10 -7.60 -22.94
C SER A 72 -22.88 -8.81 -22.38
N SER A 73 -23.28 -8.78 -21.11
CA SER A 73 -24.05 -9.87 -20.52
C SER A 73 -25.50 -9.89 -21.02
N GLN A 74 -26.04 -11.07 -21.26
CA GLN A 74 -27.46 -11.28 -21.61
C GLN A 74 -28.38 -11.24 -20.37
N LEU A 75 -28.03 -10.40 -19.38
CA LEU A 75 -28.80 -10.27 -18.16
C LEU A 75 -29.92 -9.24 -18.33
N PRO A 76 -31.10 -9.45 -17.72
CA PRO A 76 -32.13 -8.42 -17.65
C PRO A 76 -31.59 -7.15 -16.98
N GLY A 77 -32.06 -5.97 -17.37
CA GLY A 77 -31.54 -4.68 -16.90
C GLY A 77 -31.43 -4.57 -15.38
N LYS A 78 -32.42 -5.10 -14.63
CA LYS A 78 -32.39 -5.13 -13.15
C LYS A 78 -31.17 -5.87 -12.60
N HIS A 79 -30.77 -6.97 -13.22
CA HIS A 79 -29.60 -7.75 -12.80
C HIS A 79 -28.30 -7.07 -13.20
N LYS A 80 -28.25 -6.36 -14.33
CA LYS A 80 -27.10 -5.52 -14.70
C LYS A 80 -26.85 -4.43 -13.66
N VAL A 81 -27.92 -3.70 -13.26
CA VAL A 81 -27.86 -2.69 -12.18
C VAL A 81 -27.39 -3.30 -10.87
N TRP A 82 -27.89 -4.48 -10.52
CA TRP A 82 -27.42 -5.21 -9.34
C TRP A 82 -25.92 -5.54 -9.43
N CYS A 83 -25.43 -6.03 -10.57
CA CYS A 83 -24.00 -6.29 -10.78
C CYS A 83 -23.16 -5.01 -10.66
N TYR A 84 -23.62 -3.88 -11.22
CA TYR A 84 -22.92 -2.61 -11.08
C TYR A 84 -22.74 -2.22 -9.60
N HIS A 85 -23.82 -2.27 -8.82
CA HIS A 85 -23.82 -1.80 -7.44
C HIS A 85 -23.09 -2.75 -6.48
N PHE A 86 -23.30 -4.06 -6.62
CA PHE A 86 -22.82 -5.04 -5.65
C PHE A 86 -21.51 -5.74 -6.05
N THR A 87 -21.07 -5.64 -7.31
CA THR A 87 -19.83 -6.29 -7.75
C THR A 87 -18.80 -5.28 -8.23
N LEU A 88 -19.14 -4.43 -9.19
CA LEU A 88 -18.17 -3.51 -9.80
C LEU A 88 -17.81 -2.35 -8.88
N TYR A 89 -18.82 -1.70 -8.29
CA TYR A 89 -18.62 -0.59 -7.37
C TYR A 89 -17.71 -0.93 -6.18
N PRO A 90 -17.94 -1.99 -5.37
CA PRO A 90 -17.06 -2.30 -4.25
C PRO A 90 -15.65 -2.67 -4.68
N ARG A 91 -15.48 -3.31 -5.85
CA ARG A 91 -14.17 -3.65 -6.40
C ARG A 91 -13.35 -2.42 -6.79
N VAL A 92 -13.99 -1.42 -7.39
CA VAL A 92 -13.35 -0.14 -7.77
C VAL A 92 -13.13 0.75 -6.54
N MET A 93 -14.05 0.71 -5.57
CA MET A 93 -14.00 1.52 -4.36
C MET A 93 -12.88 1.09 -3.40
N TRP A 94 -12.58 -0.21 -3.30
CA TRP A 94 -11.52 -0.74 -2.43
C TRP A 94 -10.14 -0.06 -2.63
N PRO A 95 -9.56 -0.04 -3.85
CA PRO A 95 -8.26 0.59 -4.06
C PRO A 95 -8.30 2.11 -3.87
N LEU A 96 -9.43 2.77 -4.17
CA LEU A 96 -9.60 4.22 -3.94
C LEU A 96 -9.53 4.56 -2.44
N LYS A 97 -10.24 3.81 -1.59
CA LYS A 97 -10.19 3.97 -0.13
C LYS A 97 -8.78 3.73 0.44
N LEU A 98 -8.02 2.82 -0.15
CA LEU A 98 -6.64 2.54 0.28
C LEU A 98 -5.70 3.75 0.07
N CYS A 99 -5.95 4.57 -0.97
CA CYS A 99 -5.17 5.78 -1.25
C CYS A 99 -5.32 6.82 -0.15
N GLU A 100 -6.55 7.01 0.32
CA GLU A 100 -6.90 7.99 1.35
C GLU A 100 -6.20 7.67 2.68
N VAL A 101 -6.18 6.40 3.08
CA VAL A 101 -5.52 5.95 4.32
C VAL A 101 -4.01 6.19 4.28
N THR A 102 -3.35 5.99 3.14
CA THR A 102 -1.90 6.25 3.01
C THR A 102 -1.55 7.75 3.08
N SER A 103 -2.50 8.62 2.74
CA SER A 103 -2.32 10.07 2.77
C SER A 103 -2.43 10.64 4.19
N SER A 104 -3.32 10.07 5.00
CA SER A 104 -3.62 10.51 6.37
C SER A 104 -2.69 9.88 7.41
N ALA A 105 -2.16 8.67 7.15
CA ALA A 105 -1.21 7.98 8.02
C ALA A 105 0.23 8.52 7.89
N ARG A 106 0.41 9.82 8.15
CA ARG A 106 1.73 10.42 8.40
C ARG A 106 2.21 9.93 9.76
N TRP A 107 2.78 8.72 9.81
CA TRP A 107 3.45 8.23 11.01
C TRP A 107 4.68 9.09 11.28
N ARG A 108 4.50 10.13 12.09
CA ARG A 108 5.59 10.89 12.70
C ARG A 108 6.33 9.93 13.64
N GLN A 109 7.34 9.23 13.14
CA GLN A 109 8.35 8.66 14.03
C GLN A 109 8.95 9.85 14.79
N LYS A 110 8.79 9.86 16.11
CA LYS A 110 9.50 10.84 16.95
C LYS A 110 11.00 10.60 16.73
N PRO A 111 11.79 11.65 16.45
CA PRO A 111 13.23 11.48 16.30
C PRO A 111 13.78 10.90 17.60
N THR A 112 14.42 9.73 17.51
CA THR A 112 15.30 9.25 18.59
C THR A 112 16.49 10.21 18.68
N PRO A 113 16.89 10.65 19.89
CA PRO A 113 17.92 11.65 20.07
C PRO A 113 19.32 11.02 19.94
N SER A 114 19.67 10.51 18.75
CA SER A 114 21.05 10.08 18.47
C SER A 114 21.35 9.98 16.97
N SER A 115 20.90 10.93 16.15
CA SER A 115 21.63 11.26 14.91
C SER A 115 21.15 12.58 14.33
N ALA A 116 22.03 13.57 14.34
CA ALA A 116 21.80 14.94 13.88
C ALA A 116 21.71 15.08 12.34
N ASN A 117 21.13 14.11 11.63
CA ASN A 117 21.01 14.15 10.17
C ASN A 117 19.59 13.74 9.78
N GLY A 118 18.81 14.69 9.23
CA GLY A 118 17.39 14.56 8.93
C GLY A 118 17.02 13.53 7.86
N TRP A 119 17.15 12.24 8.19
CA TRP A 119 16.71 11.11 7.39
C TRP A 119 15.29 10.72 7.81
N VAL A 120 14.38 10.59 6.84
CA VAL A 120 13.06 10.01 7.05
C VAL A 120 13.05 8.66 6.34
N CYS A 121 12.92 7.59 7.12
CA CYS A 121 12.94 6.22 6.64
C CYS A 121 11.52 5.68 6.60
N HIS A 122 11.01 5.41 5.40
CA HIS A 122 9.73 4.71 5.26
C HIS A 122 10.03 3.24 4.99
N VAL A 123 9.79 2.40 5.99
CA VAL A 123 9.83 0.94 5.85
C VAL A 123 8.41 0.49 5.53
N VAL A 124 8.18 0.07 4.27
CA VAL A 124 6.94 -0.59 3.88
C VAL A 124 7.13 -2.08 4.18
N SER A 125 6.67 -2.50 5.35
CA SER A 125 6.67 -3.92 5.74
C SER A 125 5.32 -4.55 5.40
N GLN A 126 5.33 -5.74 4.79
CA GLN A 126 4.13 -6.57 4.56
C GLN A 126 3.57 -7.20 5.85
N GLN A 127 4.19 -6.96 7.01
CA GLN A 127 3.69 -7.52 8.25
C GLN A 127 2.46 -6.70 8.68
N LEU A 128 1.29 -7.26 8.35
CA LEU A 128 -0.03 -6.84 8.80
C LEU A 128 0.02 -6.17 10.18
N ALA A 129 -0.51 -4.95 10.23
CA ALA A 129 -1.07 -4.40 11.44
C ALA A 129 -2.20 -5.34 11.90
N TYR A 130 -1.85 -6.32 12.73
CA TYR A 130 -2.78 -6.90 13.66
C TYR A 130 -2.91 -5.88 14.79
N THR A 131 -3.93 -5.04 14.74
CA THR A 131 -4.39 -4.32 15.92
C THR A 131 -4.91 -5.37 16.88
N ASP A 132 -4.05 -5.80 17.80
CA ASP A 132 -4.47 -6.50 19.00
C ASP A 132 -5.18 -5.45 19.85
N ARG A 133 -6.49 -5.31 19.61
CA ARG A 133 -7.39 -4.60 20.51
C ARG A 133 -7.44 -5.48 21.76
N THR A 134 -6.59 -5.12 22.72
CA THR A 134 -6.60 -5.58 24.10
C THR A 134 -8.01 -5.95 24.55
N HIS A 135 -8.26 -7.25 24.64
CA HIS A 135 -9.34 -7.82 25.43
C HIS A 135 -8.83 -9.11 26.05
N SER A 136 -9.19 -9.33 27.31
CA SER A 136 -8.64 -10.29 28.28
C SER A 136 -7.51 -9.65 29.10
N ASN A 137 -7.64 -9.35 30.39
CA ASN A 137 -8.60 -9.70 31.45
C ASN A 137 -8.05 -8.97 32.71
N TYR A 138 -8.72 -8.58 33.79
CA TYR A 138 -9.95 -8.98 34.50
C TYR A 138 -10.08 -7.94 35.68
N PRO A 139 -11.12 -7.93 36.53
CA PRO A 139 -11.75 -9.07 37.22
C PRO A 139 -13.19 -9.37 36.84
#